data_AF-A0A9E8ZAT5-F1
#
_entry.id   AF-A0A9E8ZAT5-F1
#
_cell.length_a   1.000
_cell.length_b   1.000
_cell.length_c   1.000
_cell.angle_alpha   90.00
_cell.angle_beta   90.00
_cell.angle_gamma   90.00
#
_symmetry.space_group_name_H-M   'P 1'
#
loop_
_entity.id
_entity.type
_entity.pdbx_description
1 polymer ?
#
loop_
_entity_poly.entity_id
_entity_poly.type
_entity_poly.pdbx_seq_one_letter_code
_entity_poly.pdbx_strand_id
1 'polypeptide(L)' 'MADLTQLTGAYSASWLPWIMIPLIFYILPFPIFALIFLWIEREADSTDSIESREYNRIEEIN' A
#
# COMPACT_ATOMS: atom_id res chain seq x y z
N MET A 1 -41.96 -9.80 -5.66
CA MET A 1 -41.56 -9.65 -4.24
C MET A 1 -40.06 -9.41 -4.21
N ALA A 2 -39.61 -8.25 -3.73
CA ALA A 2 -38.18 -7.99 -3.57
C ALA A 2 -37.67 -8.75 -2.34
N ASP A 3 -36.56 -9.45 -2.46
CA ASP A 3 -35.90 -10.06 -1.31
C ASP A 3 -35.22 -8.95 -0.49
N LEU A 4 -35.79 -8.64 0.67
CA LEU A 4 -35.35 -7.55 1.57
C LEU A 4 -34.25 -7.97 2.54
N THR A 5 -33.91 -9.26 2.55
CA THR A 5 -33.00 -9.84 3.55
C THR A 5 -31.57 -10.00 3.03
N GLN A 6 -31.38 -9.94 1.71
CA GLN A 6 -30.10 -10.19 1.05
C GLN A 6 -29.63 -8.98 0.24
N LEU A 7 -28.32 -8.78 0.21
CA LEU A 7 -27.66 -7.79 -0.64
C LEU A 7 -27.67 -8.29 -2.10
N THR A 8 -28.75 -7.98 -2.81
CA THR A 8 -28.93 -8.31 -4.23
C THR A 8 -28.98 -7.05 -5.09
N GLY A 9 -28.57 -7.16 -6.35
CA GLY A 9 -28.58 -6.05 -7.30
C GLY A 9 -29.48 -6.33 -8.50
N ALA A 10 -30.44 -5.43 -8.77
CA ALA A 10 -31.29 -5.45 -9.96
C ALA A 10 -30.64 -4.70 -11.15
N TYR A 11 -29.33 -4.81 -11.29
CA TYR A 11 -28.52 -4.21 -12.36
C TYR A 11 -27.62 -5.28 -13.00
N SER A 12 -27.18 -5.02 -14.23
CA SER A 12 -26.32 -5.95 -14.98
C SER A 12 -25.02 -6.26 -14.21
N ALA A 13 -24.62 -7.53 -14.18
CA ALA A 13 -23.46 -8.02 -13.43
C ALA A 13 -23.49 -7.72 -11.92
N SER A 14 -24.62 -8.00 -11.26
CA SER A 14 -24.79 -7.84 -9.81
C SER A 14 -23.87 -8.71 -8.93
N TRP A 15 -23.16 -9.67 -9.51
CA TRP A 15 -22.07 -10.42 -8.84
C TRP A 15 -20.78 -9.61 -8.73
N LEU A 16 -20.62 -8.53 -9.50
CA LEU A 16 -19.39 -7.76 -9.57
C LEU A 16 -19.04 -7.07 -8.25
N PRO A 17 -19.98 -6.43 -7.52
CA PRO A 17 -19.68 -5.87 -6.19
C PRO A 17 -19.33 -6.93 -5.15
N TRP A 18 -19.86 -8.15 -5.29
CA TRP A 18 -19.56 -9.24 -4.37
C TRP A 18 -18.07 -9.61 -4.37
N ILE A 19 -17.39 -9.50 -5.52
CA ILE A 19 -15.94 -9.73 -5.62
C ILE A 19 -15.12 -8.42 -5.56
N MET A 20 -15.61 -7.34 -6.16
CA MET A 20 -14.86 -6.08 -6.26
C MET A 20 -14.73 -5.36 -4.92
N ILE A 21 -15.75 -5.41 -4.06
CA ILE A 21 -15.68 -4.77 -2.75
C ILE A 21 -14.64 -5.48 -1.87
N PRO A 22 -14.66 -6.82 -1.69
CA PRO A 22 -13.60 -7.50 -0.95
C PRO A 22 -12.21 -7.31 -1.55
N LEU A 23 -12.12 -7.36 -2.89
CA LEU A 23 -10.85 -7.22 -3.59
C LEU A 23 -10.22 -5.86 -3.30
N ILE A 24 -10.93 -4.75 -3.50
CA ILE A 24 -10.37 -3.40 -3.36
C ILE A 24 -10.19 -3.01 -1.89
N PHE A 25 -11.11 -3.37 -0.99
CA PHE A 25 -11.08 -2.87 0.39
C PHE A 25 -10.25 -3.72 1.35
N TYR A 26 -10.03 -5.00 1.06
CA TYR A 26 -9.34 -5.90 2.00
C TYR A 26 -8.19 -6.70 1.39
N ILE A 27 -8.25 -7.02 0.09
CA ILE A 27 -7.18 -7.82 -0.56
C ILE A 27 -6.09 -6.93 -1.15
N LEU A 28 -6.47 -5.95 -1.98
CA LEU A 28 -5.56 -5.04 -2.68
C LEU A 28 -4.81 -4.03 -1.80
N PRO A 29 -5.33 -3.53 -0.66
CA PRO A 29 -4.61 -2.51 0.09
C PRO A 29 -3.36 -3.06 0.77
N PHE A 30 -3.32 -4.35 1.16
CA PHE A 30 -2.11 -4.91 1.78
C PHE A 30 -0.92 -4.99 0.82
N PRO A 31 -1.05 -5.54 -0.41
CA PRO A 31 0.01 -5.47 -1.42
C PRO A 31 0.41 -4.04 -1.77
N ILE A 32 -0.55 -3.11 -1.88
CA ILE A 32 -0.24 -1.70 -2.18
C ILE A 32 0.58 -1.08 -1.06
N PHE A 33 0.19 -1.25 0.21
CA PHE A 33 0.96 -0.73 1.33
C PHE A 33 2.34 -1.38 1.43
N ALA A 34 2.46 -2.68 1.15
CA ALA A 34 3.76 -3.35 1.12
C ALA A 34 4.68 -2.78 0.03
N LEU A 35 4.16 -2.53 -1.18
CA LEU A 35 4.93 -1.93 -2.27
C LEU A 35 5.36 -0.50 -1.95
N ILE A 36 4.46 0.32 -1.41
CA ILE A 36 4.77 1.69 -1.01
C ILE A 36 5.79 1.71 0.13
N PHE A 37 5.64 0.83 1.12
CA PHE A 37 6.56 0.70 2.24
C PHE A 37 7.98 0.35 1.77
N LEU A 38 8.11 -0.67 0.92
CA LEU A 38 9.41 -1.06 0.34
C LEU A 38 10.04 0.05 -0.49
N TRP A 39 9.23 0.87 -1.17
CA TRP A 39 9.72 2.02 -1.91
C TRP A 39 10.29 3.08 -0.95
N ILE A 40 9.52 3.50 0.06
CA ILE A 40 9.95 4.52 1.03
C ILE A 40 11.26 4.14 1.74
N GLU A 41 11.37 2.90 2.23
CA GLU A 41 12.58 2.43 2.95
C GLU A 41 13.82 2.43 2.04
N ARG A 42 13.65 2.18 0.73
CA ARG A 42 14.75 2.22 -0.24
C ARG A 42 15.34 3.64 -0.38
N GLU A 43 14.48 4.66 -0.41
CA GLU A 43 14.93 6.05 -0.49
C GLU A 43 15.55 6.54 0.83
N ALA A 44 15.04 6.08 1.98
CA ALA A 44 15.58 6.43 3.30
C ALA A 44 17.03 5.93 3.47
N ASP A 45 17.30 4.65 3.18
CA ASP A 45 18.64 4.05 3.27
C ASP A 45 19.69 4.79 2.42
N SER A 46 19.27 5.23 1.23
CA SER A 46 20.14 6.00 0.33
C SER A 46 20.59 7.33 0.94
N THR A 47 19.70 8.01 1.67
CA THR A 47 19.95 9.33 2.27
C THR A 47 20.80 9.21 3.53
N ASP A 48 20.46 8.28 4.42
CA ASP A 48 21.17 8.05 5.68
C ASP A 48 22.63 7.64 5.47
N SER A 49 22.91 6.88 4.39
CA SER A 49 24.27 6.46 4.03
C SER A 49 25.19 7.60 3.55
N ILE A 50 24.63 8.76 3.18
CA ILE A 50 25.40 9.93 2.75
C ILE A 50 25.74 10.81 3.95
N GLU A 51 24.76 11.11 4.83
CA GLU A 51 25.01 11.90 6.03
C GLU A 51 26.04 11.23 6.96
N SER A 52 25.91 9.92 7.17
CA SER A 52 26.86 9.16 8.00
C SER A 52 28.28 9.12 7.40
N ARG A 53 28.42 9.13 6.06
CA ARG A 53 29.73 9.26 5.40
C ARG A 53 30.33 10.66 5.49
N GLU A 54 29.51 11.71 5.44
CA GLU A 54 29.98 13.07 5.64
C GLU A 54 30.42 13.32 7.09
N TYR A 55 29.66 12.85 8.08
CA TYR A 55 30.01 12.99 9.48
C TYR A 55 31.38 12.37 9.80
N ASN A 56 31.59 11.11 9.38
CA ASN A 56 32.87 10.42 9.59
C ASN A 56 34.04 11.12 8.89
N ARG A 57 33.83 11.70 7.70
CA ARG A 57 34.87 12.44 6.98
C ARG A 57 35.30 13.71 7.75
N ILE A 58 34.35 14.42 8.35
CA ILE A 58 34.64 15.65 9.10
C ILE A 58 35.41 15.33 10.39
N GLU A 59 35.10 14.21 11.05
CA GLU A 59 35.81 13.74 12.24
C GLU A 59 37.24 13.30 11.94
N GLU A 60 37.50 12.67 10.79
CA GLU A 60 38.88 12.34 10.35
C GLU A 60 39.75 13.57 10.03
N ILE A 61 39.14 14.71 9.70
CA ILE A 61 39.87 15.93 9.31
C ILE A 61 40.24 16.80 10.53
N ASN A 62 39.62 16.59 11.69
CA ASN A 62 39.77 17.40 12.91
C ASN A 62 40.74 16.77 13.91
#